data_AF-A0A835IW70-F1
#
_entry.id   AF-A0A835IW70-F1
#
_cell.length_a   1.000
_cell.length_b   1.000
_cell.length_c   1.000
_cell.angle_alpha   90.00
_cell.angle_beta   90.00
_cell.angle_gamma   90.00
#
_symmetry.space_group_name_H-M   'P 1'
#
loop_
_entity.id
_entity.type
_entity.pdbx_description
1 polymer ?
#
loop_
_entity_poly.entity_id
_entity_poly.type
_entity_poly.pdbx_seq_one_letter_code
_entity_poly.pdbx_strand_id
1 'polypeptide(L)'
;MLAAQSHFQAHTDDVILASSMKTGATWLKPLIPCIMHSNPDDSCDPLIKNHPNALMPSWRSSSTEGIHHLISQNLLPFDFFELICLYSELPESIEKTDYKIVYITPNTKDTFVSMRHFINSVWAPKRGSFSLEEAFDSFCNGVHAFGPFFEHVLEYWNASLN
;
A
#
# COMPACT_ATOMS: atom_id res chain seq x y z
N MET A 1 1.39 -10.15 12.03
CA MET A 1 2.36 -9.08 11.75
C MET A 1 3.77 -9.64 11.59
N LEU A 2 4.29 -10.34 12.61
CA LEU A 2 5.62 -10.99 12.58
C LEU A 2 5.77 -12.09 11.51
N ALA A 3 4.74 -12.91 11.28
CA ALA A 3 4.82 -14.03 10.33
C ALA A 3 4.96 -13.61 8.87
N ALA A 4 4.46 -12.43 8.49
CA ALA A 4 4.64 -11.93 7.14
C ALA A 4 6.12 -11.56 6.93
N GLN A 5 6.69 -10.77 7.83
CA GLN A 5 8.08 -10.29 7.74
C GLN A 5 9.12 -11.42 7.58
N SER A 6 8.92 -12.57 8.22
CA SER A 6 9.86 -13.70 8.14
C SER A 6 9.87 -14.45 6.80
N HIS A 7 8.85 -14.26 5.95
CA HIS A 7 8.71 -15.00 4.69
C HIS A 7 8.86 -14.13 3.45
N PHE A 8 8.99 -12.81 3.59
CA PHE A 8 9.21 -11.92 2.46
C PHE A 8 10.64 -12.02 1.95
N GLN A 9 10.80 -12.24 0.65
CA GLN A 9 12.08 -12.12 -0.03
C GLN A 9 11.91 -11.10 -1.15
N ALA A 10 12.60 -9.97 -1.03
CA ALA A 10 12.66 -8.98 -2.09
C ALA A 10 13.64 -9.45 -3.18
N HIS A 11 13.32 -9.15 -4.43
CA HIS A 11 14.19 -9.34 -5.58
C HIS A 11 14.69 -8.00 -6.11
N THR A 12 15.82 -8.03 -6.84
CA THR A 12 16.54 -6.84 -7.35
C THR A 12 15.72 -6.00 -8.34
N ASP A 13 14.66 -6.55 -8.92
CA ASP A 13 13.81 -5.84 -9.89
C ASP A 13 12.43 -5.44 -9.31
N ASP A 14 12.23 -5.66 -8.00
CA ASP A 14 10.94 -5.39 -7.36
C ASP A 14 10.68 -3.89 -7.22
N VAL A 15 9.44 -3.51 -7.50
CA VAL A 15 8.92 -2.17 -7.26
C VAL A 15 7.86 -2.24 -6.16
N ILE A 16 8.17 -1.59 -5.05
CA ILE A 16 7.35 -1.54 -3.85
C ILE A 16 6.61 -0.21 -3.83
N LEU A 17 5.27 -0.24 -3.85
CA LEU A 17 4.47 0.94 -3.54
C LEU A 17 4.24 1.00 -2.03
N ALA A 18 4.84 1.99 -1.38
CA ALA A 18 4.59 2.28 0.02
C ALA A 18 3.62 3.45 0.18
N SER A 19 2.65 3.32 1.10
CA SER A 19 1.67 4.37 1.33
C SER A 19 0.93 4.16 2.65
N SER A 20 0.59 5.25 3.34
CA SER A 20 -0.40 5.15 4.41
C SER A 20 -1.79 4.88 3.83
N MET A 21 -2.72 4.38 4.65
CA MET A 21 -4.10 4.23 4.21
C MET A 21 -4.67 5.53 3.63
N LYS A 22 -5.42 5.38 2.54
CA LYS A 22 -6.24 6.44 1.92
C LYS A 22 -5.45 7.63 1.36
N THR A 23 -4.16 7.44 1.07
CA THR A 23 -3.30 8.43 0.38
C THR A 23 -3.31 8.31 -1.15
N GLY A 24 -4.23 7.53 -1.73
CA GLY A 24 -4.36 7.40 -3.19
C GLY A 24 -3.62 6.23 -3.83
N ALA A 25 -3.13 5.27 -3.03
CA ALA A 25 -2.44 4.08 -3.51
C ALA A 25 -3.18 3.32 -4.62
N THR A 26 -4.52 3.22 -4.53
CA THR A 26 -5.37 2.59 -5.55
C THR A 26 -5.18 3.14 -6.96
N TRP A 27 -4.87 4.43 -7.11
CA TRP A 27 -4.58 5.04 -8.41
C TRP A 27 -3.17 4.73 -8.91
N LEU A 28 -2.21 4.48 -8.02
CA LEU A 28 -0.83 4.12 -8.40
C LEU A 28 -0.64 2.63 -8.68
N LYS A 29 -1.40 1.74 -8.02
CA LYS A 29 -1.36 0.29 -8.32
C LYS A 29 -1.48 -0.08 -9.79
N PRO A 30 -2.35 0.56 -10.59
CA PRO A 30 -2.44 0.29 -12.01
C PRO A 30 -1.38 1.04 -12.83
N LEU A 31 -0.97 2.24 -12.40
CA LEU A 31 -0.05 3.08 -13.16
C LEU A 31 1.37 2.53 -13.19
N ILE A 32 1.85 2.01 -12.06
CA ILE A 32 3.20 1.41 -11.97
C ILE A 32 3.40 0.29 -13.01
N PRO A 33 2.56 -0.75 -13.07
CA PRO A 33 2.73 -1.80 -14.08
C PRO A 33 2.50 -1.28 -15.50
N CYS A 34 1.61 -0.31 -15.75
CA CYS A 34 1.46 0.29 -17.08
C CYS A 34 2.72 1.02 -17.56
N ILE A 35 3.41 1.73 -16.67
CA ILE A 35 4.66 2.42 -16.99
C ILE A 35 5.78 1.39 -17.23
N MET A 36 5.90 0.39 -16.35
CA MET A 36 6.96 -0.62 -16.43
C MET A 36 6.78 -1.60 -17.59
N HIS A 37 5.52 -1.90 -17.93
CA HIS A 37 5.12 -2.78 -19.04
C HIS A 37 4.22 -2.02 -20.01
N SER A 38 4.80 -1.01 -20.67
CA SER A 38 4.12 -0.34 -21.77
C SER A 38 3.87 -1.33 -22.90
N ASN A 39 2.67 -1.92 -22.91
CA ASN A 39 2.21 -2.77 -24.00
C ASN A 39 1.70 -1.89 -25.13
N PRO A 40 2.15 -2.12 -26.38
CA PRO A 40 1.68 -1.36 -27.53
C PRO A 40 0.25 -1.73 -27.98
N ASP A 41 -0.36 -2.76 -27.38
CA ASP A 41 -1.68 -3.27 -27.71
C ASP A 41 -2.64 -3.16 -26.51
N ASP A 42 -3.58 -2.21 -26.60
CA ASP A 42 -4.59 -1.92 -25.58
C ASP A 42 -5.49 -3.14 -25.27
N SER A 43 -5.63 -4.09 -26.19
CA SER A 43 -6.48 -5.28 -25.98
C SER A 43 -5.91 -6.25 -24.93
N CYS A 44 -4.62 -6.11 -24.61
CA CYS A 44 -3.93 -6.87 -23.60
C CYS A 44 -3.76 -6.11 -22.27
N ASP A 45 -4.41 -4.95 -22.10
CA ASP A 45 -4.27 -4.16 -20.86
C ASP A 45 -4.83 -4.94 -19.65
N PRO A 46 -4.00 -5.25 -18.64
CA PRO A 46 -4.43 -5.94 -17.43
C PRO A 46 -5.50 -5.17 -16.64
N LEU A 47 -5.65 -3.85 -16.83
CA LEU A 47 -6.67 -3.02 -16.19
C LEU A 47 -8.08 -3.21 -16.75
N ILE A 48 -8.18 -3.68 -18.00
CA ILE A 48 -9.47 -4.03 -18.60
C ILE A 48 -9.98 -5.32 -17.96
N LYS A 49 -9.06 -6.23 -17.58
CA LYS A 49 -9.38 -7.59 -17.12
C LYS A 49 -9.44 -7.71 -15.60
N ASN A 50 -8.71 -6.87 -14.87
CA ASN A 50 -8.52 -7.01 -13.43
C ASN A 50 -8.78 -5.70 -12.70
N HIS A 51 -9.29 -5.81 -11.46
CA HIS A 51 -9.36 -4.68 -10.55
C HIS A 51 -7.93 -4.20 -10.19
N PRO A 52 -7.65 -2.90 -10.06
CA PRO A 52 -6.30 -2.40 -9.75
C PRO A 52 -5.66 -2.99 -8.48
N ASN A 53 -6.45 -3.26 -7.44
CA ASN A 53 -5.98 -3.97 -6.24
C ASN A 53 -5.51 -5.42 -6.50
N ALA A 54 -5.98 -6.06 -7.56
CA ALA A 54 -5.54 -7.40 -7.95
C ALA A 54 -4.19 -7.38 -8.67
N LEU A 55 -3.82 -6.25 -9.28
CA LEU A 55 -2.52 -6.08 -9.94
C LEU A 55 -1.39 -5.76 -8.97
N MET A 56 -1.71 -5.27 -7.79
CA MET A 56 -0.72 -5.05 -6.74
C MET A 56 -1.32 -5.39 -5.38
N PRO A 57 -1.20 -6.65 -4.96
CA PRO A 57 -1.75 -7.10 -3.69
C PRO A 57 -1.08 -6.36 -2.53
N SER A 58 -1.89 -6.02 -1.54
CA SER A 58 -1.39 -5.44 -0.29
C SER A 58 -0.83 -6.54 0.58
N TRP A 59 0.46 -6.44 0.89
CA TRP A 59 1.17 -7.41 1.73
C TRP A 59 0.50 -7.63 3.10
N ARG A 60 -0.01 -6.55 3.72
CA ARG A 60 -0.65 -6.62 5.05
C ARG A 60 -2.11 -7.02 5.03
N SER A 61 -2.81 -6.86 3.90
CA SER A 61 -4.26 -7.13 3.81
C SER A 61 -4.62 -8.46 3.16
N SER A 62 -3.69 -9.09 2.45
CA SER A 62 -3.95 -10.37 1.79
C SER A 62 -3.47 -11.54 2.66
N SER A 63 -4.22 -12.64 2.66
CA SER A 63 -3.71 -13.89 3.23
C SER A 63 -2.44 -14.28 2.47
N THR A 64 -1.45 -14.84 3.16
CA THR A 64 -0.22 -15.35 2.55
C THR A 64 -0.54 -16.29 1.38
N GLU A 65 -1.59 -17.09 1.50
CA GLU A 65 -2.11 -17.97 0.44
C GLU A 65 -2.58 -17.23 -0.82
N GLY A 66 -3.20 -16.05 -0.69
CA GLY A 66 -3.65 -15.23 -1.83
C GLY A 66 -2.48 -14.60 -2.59
N ILE A 67 -1.46 -14.14 -1.88
CA ILE A 67 -0.22 -13.62 -2.48
C ILE A 67 0.52 -14.76 -3.20
N HIS A 68 0.73 -15.89 -2.53
CA HIS A 68 1.40 -17.05 -3.12
C HIS A 68 0.68 -17.59 -4.36
N HIS A 69 -0.65 -17.58 -4.38
CA HIS A 69 -1.42 -17.97 -5.57
C HIS A 69 -1.18 -17.00 -6.74
N LEU A 70 -1.22 -15.68 -6.50
CA LEU A 70 -1.00 -14.68 -7.56
C LEU A 70 0.43 -14.75 -8.14
N ILE A 71 1.43 -14.91 -7.27
CA ILE A 71 2.84 -15.12 -7.67
C ILE A 71 2.96 -16.43 -8.46
N SER A 72 2.35 -17.53 -7.99
CA SER A 72 2.44 -18.84 -8.64
C SER A 72 1.81 -18.90 -10.04
N GLN A 73 0.93 -17.96 -10.36
CA GLN A 73 0.28 -17.89 -11.66
C GLN A 73 1.07 -17.09 -12.72
N ASN A 74 2.26 -16.54 -12.39
CA ASN A 74 3.08 -15.74 -13.31
C ASN A 74 2.28 -14.64 -14.04
N LEU A 75 1.23 -14.12 -13.40
CA LEU A 75 0.33 -13.14 -14.03
C LEU A 75 0.98 -11.76 -14.18
N LEU A 76 2.10 -11.51 -13.49
CA LEU A 76 2.92 -10.31 -13.63
C LEU A 76 4.41 -10.71 -13.72
N PRO A 77 5.22 -10.10 -14.60
CA PRO A 77 6.64 -10.44 -14.78
C PRO A 77 7.54 -10.00 -13.62
N PHE A 78 7.04 -9.14 -12.74
CA PHE A 78 7.71 -8.64 -11.54
C PHE A 78 6.76 -8.71 -10.35
N ASP A 79 7.33 -8.86 -9.16
CA ASP A 79 6.56 -8.91 -7.94
C ASP A 79 6.26 -7.48 -7.44
N PHE A 80 5.18 -6.89 -7.97
CA PHE A 80 4.67 -5.60 -7.50
C PHE A 80 3.93 -5.79 -6.17
N PHE A 81 4.32 -5.04 -5.13
CA PHE A 81 3.67 -5.11 -3.81
C PHE A 81 3.28 -3.74 -3.27
N GLU A 82 2.14 -3.69 -2.59
CA GLU A 82 1.77 -2.55 -1.75
C GLU A 82 2.11 -2.80 -0.28
N LEU A 83 2.83 -1.86 0.32
CA LEU A 83 3.13 -1.80 1.74
C LEU A 83 2.39 -0.64 2.42
N ILE A 84 1.68 -0.98 3.50
CA ILE A 84 0.95 -0.03 4.37
C ILE A 84 1.59 -0.07 5.77
N CYS A 85 2.91 -0.06 5.81
CA CYS A 85 3.71 -0.16 7.02
C CYS A 85 4.75 0.95 7.10
N LEU A 86 5.20 1.22 8.33
CA LEU A 86 6.35 2.07 8.57
C LEU A 86 7.59 1.52 7.84
N TYR A 87 8.52 2.40 7.50
CA TYR A 87 9.77 2.00 6.84
C TYR A 87 10.62 1.15 7.78
N SER A 88 10.62 1.48 9.08
CA SER A 88 11.26 0.70 10.14
C SER A 88 10.68 -0.70 10.34
N GLU A 89 9.49 -0.97 9.80
CA GLU A 89 8.84 -2.28 9.83
C GLU A 89 9.07 -3.10 8.55
N LEU A 90 9.88 -2.60 7.62
CA LEU A 90 10.22 -3.33 6.40
C LEU A 90 11.01 -4.61 6.75
N PRO A 91 10.75 -5.74 6.06
CA PRO A 91 11.55 -6.94 6.22
C PRO A 91 13.04 -6.68 5.97
N GLU A 92 13.92 -7.26 6.80
CA GLU A 92 15.39 -7.15 6.62
C GLU A 92 15.88 -7.68 5.25
N SER A 93 15.09 -8.52 4.58
CA SER A 93 15.39 -9.00 3.23
C SER A 93 15.40 -7.89 2.19
N ILE A 94 14.68 -6.79 2.45
CA ILE A 94 14.66 -5.59 1.60
C ILE A 94 16.03 -4.90 1.66
N GLU A 95 16.67 -4.78 2.83
CA GLU A 95 17.95 -4.05 2.98
C GLU A 95 19.13 -4.62 2.15
N LYS A 96 19.00 -5.83 1.60
CA LYS A 96 20.08 -6.58 0.95
C LYS A 96 19.97 -6.65 -0.58
N THR A 97 18.97 -6.00 -1.19
CA THR A 97 18.72 -6.05 -2.64
C THR A 97 18.55 -4.64 -3.23
N ASP A 98 18.83 -4.45 -4.52
CA ASP A 98 18.60 -3.16 -5.21
C ASP A 98 17.11 -2.99 -5.59
N TYR A 99 16.21 -2.98 -4.61
CA TYR A 99 14.78 -2.74 -4.86
C TYR A 99 14.48 -1.24 -5.08
N LYS A 100 13.28 -0.93 -5.60
CA LYS A 100 12.79 0.46 -5.72
C LYS A 100 11.54 0.66 -4.87
N ILE A 101 11.55 1.66 -3.99
CA ILE A 101 10.33 2.11 -3.29
C ILE A 101 9.77 3.36 -3.98
N VAL A 102 8.48 3.29 -4.32
CA VAL A 102 7.66 4.45 -4.66
C VAL A 102 6.80 4.78 -3.44
N TYR A 103 6.97 5.96 -2.85
CA TYR A 103 6.13 6.41 -1.75
C TYR A 103 5.14 7.49 -2.19
N ILE A 104 3.88 7.39 -1.76
CA ILE A 104 2.86 8.43 -2.00
C ILE A 104 2.20 8.93 -0.72
N THR A 105 2.16 10.26 -0.59
CA THR A 105 1.37 10.95 0.42
C THR A 105 0.83 12.27 -0.14
N PRO A 106 -0.49 12.48 -0.21
CA PRO A 106 -1.09 13.75 -0.60
C PRO A 106 -1.16 14.69 0.60
N ASN A 107 -1.86 15.81 0.45
CA ASN A 107 -2.11 16.70 1.58
C ASN A 107 -2.72 15.94 2.77
N THR A 108 -2.21 16.19 3.96
CA THR A 108 -2.65 15.55 5.20
C THR A 108 -4.15 15.74 5.46
N LYS A 109 -4.70 16.92 5.14
CA LYS A 109 -6.13 17.22 5.35
C LYS A 109 -7.01 16.36 4.43
N ASP A 110 -6.61 16.19 3.18
CA ASP A 110 -7.33 15.35 2.22
C ASP A 110 -7.26 13.88 2.62
N THR A 111 -6.09 13.43 3.10
CA THR A 111 -5.91 12.07 3.64
C THR A 111 -6.84 11.83 4.83
N PHE A 112 -6.91 12.77 5.77
CA PHE A 112 -7.79 12.68 6.93
C PHE A 112 -9.27 12.56 6.53
N VAL A 113 -9.75 13.44 5.64
CA VAL A 113 -11.15 13.41 5.18
C VAL A 113 -11.46 12.08 4.50
N SER A 114 -10.59 11.63 3.59
CA SER A 114 -10.72 10.33 2.90
C SER A 114 -10.75 9.16 3.88
N MET A 115 -9.88 9.17 4.90
CA MET A 115 -9.83 8.16 5.94
C MET A 115 -11.11 8.12 6.78
N ARG A 116 -11.61 9.28 7.22
CA ARG A 116 -12.85 9.37 7.99
C ARG A 116 -14.04 8.80 7.21
N HIS A 117 -14.20 9.20 5.94
CA HIS A 117 -15.28 8.68 5.10
C HIS A 117 -15.17 7.17 4.90
N PHE A 118 -13.96 6.66 4.66
CA PHE A 118 -13.73 5.23 4.51
C PHE A 118 -14.08 4.47 5.79
N ILE A 119 -13.57 4.88 6.94
CA ILE A 119 -13.84 4.23 8.24
C ILE A 119 -15.34 4.21 8.52
N ASN A 120 -16.03 5.34 8.32
CA ASN A 120 -17.48 5.40 8.51
C ASN A 120 -18.22 4.50 7.52
N SER A 121 -17.79 4.38 6.27
CA SER A 121 -18.42 3.46 5.31
C SER A 121 -18.31 1.98 5.73
N VAL A 122 -17.23 1.59 6.40
CA VAL A 122 -16.97 0.20 6.81
C VAL A 122 -17.61 -0.10 8.17
N TRP A 123 -17.57 0.84 9.12
CA TRP A 123 -17.95 0.59 10.51
C TRP A 123 -19.29 1.21 10.94
N ALA A 124 -19.84 2.19 10.22
CA ALA A 124 -21.12 2.80 10.60
C ALA A 124 -22.25 1.78 10.80
N PRO A 125 -22.40 0.73 9.96
CA PRO A 125 -23.44 -0.28 10.18
C PRO A 125 -23.29 -1.08 11.49
N LYS A 126 -22.09 -1.14 12.07
CA LYS A 126 -21.77 -1.99 13.24
C LYS A 126 -21.55 -1.21 14.53
N ARG A 127 -20.98 0.00 14.44
CA ARG A 127 -20.47 0.77 15.59
C ARG A 127 -20.94 2.23 15.60
N GLY A 128 -21.75 2.63 14.62
CA GLY A 128 -22.04 4.04 14.39
C GLY A 128 -20.90 4.77 13.69
N SER A 129 -21.16 6.01 13.28
CA SER A 129 -20.19 6.86 12.59
C SER A 129 -19.37 7.67 13.59
N PHE A 130 -18.08 7.82 13.33
CA PHE A 130 -17.24 8.79 14.04
C PHE A 130 -17.63 10.21 13.64
N SER A 131 -17.76 11.09 14.64
CA SER A 131 -17.85 12.53 14.42
C SER A 131 -16.59 13.07 13.72
N LEU A 132 -16.60 14.35 13.32
CA LEU A 132 -15.41 14.94 12.73
C LEU A 132 -14.31 15.08 13.78
N GLU A 133 -14.69 15.52 14.98
CA GLU A 133 -13.84 15.82 16.13
C GLU A 133 -13.17 14.55 16.67
N GLU A 134 -13.95 13.48 16.89
CA GLU A 134 -13.40 12.19 17.36
C GLU A 134 -12.42 11.60 16.35
N ALA A 135 -12.77 11.64 15.05
CA ALA A 135 -11.89 11.15 14.00
C ALA A 135 -10.61 11.98 13.91
N PHE A 136 -10.72 13.30 14.06
CA PHE A 136 -9.58 14.22 13.99
C PHE A 136 -8.61 14.01 15.15
N ASP A 137 -9.13 13.91 16.38
CA ASP A 137 -8.32 13.64 17.56
C ASP A 137 -7.62 12.27 17.46
N SER A 138 -8.36 11.24 17.06
CA SER A 138 -7.81 9.90 16.77
C SER A 138 -6.72 9.93 15.69
N PHE A 139 -6.91 10.70 14.61
CA PHE A 139 -5.91 10.85 13.54
C PHE A 139 -4.64 11.55 14.03
N CYS A 140 -4.80 12.68 14.73
CA CYS A 140 -3.68 13.44 15.27
C CYS A 140 -2.86 12.68 16.32
N ASN A 141 -3.54 11.87 17.14
CA ASN A 141 -2.90 11.03 18.16
C ASN A 141 -2.37 9.69 17.58
N GLY A 142 -2.52 9.45 16.27
CA GLY A 142 -2.08 8.22 15.61
C GLY A 142 -2.90 6.97 15.97
N VAL A 143 -4.03 7.12 16.67
CA VAL A 143 -4.88 6.03 17.14
C VAL A 143 -5.89 5.64 16.06
N HIS A 144 -5.41 5.19 14.91
CA HIS A 144 -6.23 4.71 13.80
C HIS A 144 -5.55 3.52 13.10
N ALA A 145 -6.29 2.84 12.23
CA ALA A 145 -5.72 1.70 11.49
C ALA A 145 -4.48 2.14 10.69
N PHE A 146 -3.39 1.39 10.84
CA PHE A 146 -2.08 1.65 10.23
C PHE A 146 -1.48 3.04 10.51
N GLY A 147 -1.95 3.72 11.57
CA GLY A 147 -1.26 4.88 12.12
C GLY A 147 -0.04 4.46 12.95
N PRO A 148 0.79 5.43 13.38
CA PRO A 148 0.60 6.88 13.21
C PRO A 148 0.92 7.42 11.81
N PHE A 149 0.09 8.31 11.27
CA PHE A 149 0.26 8.85 9.91
C PHE A 149 1.53 9.70 9.73
N PHE A 150 1.83 10.59 10.69
CA PHE A 150 2.94 11.54 10.55
C PHE A 150 4.29 10.82 10.57
N GLU A 151 4.44 9.85 11.46
CA GLU A 151 5.58 8.96 11.56
C GLU A 151 5.75 8.17 10.26
N HIS A 152 4.65 7.64 9.71
CA HIS A 152 4.68 6.98 8.41
C HIS A 152 5.18 7.88 7.29
N VAL A 153 4.82 9.16 7.25
CA VAL A 153 5.35 10.09 6.26
C VAL A 153 6.82 10.40 6.52
N LEU A 154 7.18 10.67 7.78
CA LEU A 154 8.52 11.10 8.17
C LEU A 154 9.57 10.02 7.93
N GLU A 155 9.26 8.76 8.22
CA GLU A 155 10.21 7.67 8.01
C GLU A 155 10.58 7.48 6.54
N TYR A 156 9.60 7.46 5.63
CA TYR A 156 9.86 7.33 4.20
C TYR A 156 10.51 8.59 3.62
N TRP A 157 10.15 9.77 4.13
CA TRP A 157 10.83 11.01 3.77
C TRP A 157 12.32 10.95 4.14
N ASN A 158 12.65 10.58 5.37
CA ASN A 158 14.03 10.47 5.82
C ASN A 158 14.81 9.40 5.04
N ALA A 159 14.18 8.26 4.73
CA ALA A 159 14.79 7.23 3.90
C ALA A 159 15.11 7.73 2.48
N SER A 160 14.30 8.63 1.92
CA SER A 160 14.53 9.21 0.58
C SER A 160 15.68 10.22 0.51
N LEU A 161 16.18 10.68 1.67
CA LEU A 161 17.30 11.64 1.75
C LEU A 161 18.67 10.95 1.80
N ASN A 162 18.69 9.63 1.99
CA ASN A 162 19.90 8.80 2.00
C ASN A 162 20.12 8.16 0.62
#